data_AF-A0A136IVE1-F1
#
_entry.id   AF-A0A136IVE1-F1
#
_cell.length_a   1.000
_cell.length_b   1.000
_cell.length_c   1.000
_cell.angle_alpha   90.00
_cell.angle_beta   90.00
_cell.angle_gamma   90.00
#
_symmetry.space_group_name_H-M   'P 1'
#
loop_
_entity.id
_entity.type
_entity.pdbx_description
1 polymer ?
#
loop_
_entity_poly.entity_id
_entity_poly.type
_entity_poly.pdbx_seq_one_letter_code
_entity_poly.pdbx_strand_id
1 'polypeptide(L)' 'MEAGGVTNEIPCLVIRGICDYADNRKNDDWQNYAAATAAAYAAYLLTQRRGECASQAWTKRKGKRPAEEDLQYRSKARRR' A
#
# COMPACT_ATOMS: atom_id res chain seq x y z
N MET A 1 -12.16 0.54 -19.93
CA MET A 1 -12.50 1.76 -19.13
C MET A 1 -13.89 1.56 -18.55
N GLU A 2 -14.01 0.93 -17.37
CA GLU A 2 -15.29 0.31 -16.92
C GLU A 2 -16.21 1.18 -16.05
N ALA A 3 -15.74 2.33 -15.55
CA ALA A 3 -16.48 3.08 -14.53
C ALA A 3 -17.73 3.84 -15.03
N GLY A 4 -17.97 3.93 -16.34
CA GLY A 4 -19.09 4.71 -16.89
C GLY A 4 -20.46 4.07 -16.67
N GLY A 5 -20.52 2.75 -16.46
CA GLY A 5 -21.80 2.03 -16.26
C GLY A 5 -22.31 2.01 -14.82
N VAL A 6 -21.40 2.13 -13.84
CA VAL A 6 -21.74 1.91 -12.42
C VAL A 6 -22.16 3.20 -11.70
N THR A 7 -21.77 4.37 -12.24
CA THR A 7 -21.96 5.67 -11.58
C THR A 7 -23.40 6.17 -11.52
N ASN A 8 -24.30 5.63 -12.33
CA ASN A 8 -25.69 6.10 -12.38
C ASN A 8 -26.63 5.38 -11.40
N GLU A 9 -26.23 4.22 -10.88
CA GLU A 9 -27.13 3.35 -10.11
C GLU A 9 -26.80 3.29 -8.61
N ILE A 10 -25.55 3.54 -8.24
CA ILE A 10 -25.05 3.37 -6.87
C ILE A 10 -24.19 4.60 -6.52
N PRO A 11 -24.31 5.16 -5.30
CA PRO A 11 -23.38 6.20 -4.84
C PRO A 11 -21.96 5.62 -4.76
N CYS A 12 -21.16 5.85 -5.80
CA CYS A 12 -19.81 5.32 -5.92
C CYS A 12 -18.78 6.44 -6.15
N LEU A 13 -17.61 6.32 -5.50
CA LEU A 13 -16.45 7.16 -5.74
C LEU A 13 -15.46 6.41 -6.62
N VAL A 14 -15.13 6.97 -7.77
CA VAL A 14 -14.23 6.35 -8.74
C VAL A 14 -12.81 6.90 -8.57
N ILE A 15 -11.85 6.01 -8.32
CA ILE A 15 -10.43 6.32 -8.23
C ILE A 15 -9.71 5.65 -9.39
N ARG A 16 -8.99 6.41 -10.21
CA ARG A 16 -8.28 5.90 -11.41
C ARG A 16 -6.87 6.49 -11.47
N GLY A 17 -5.92 5.66 -11.91
CA GLY A 17 -4.58 6.11 -12.27
C GLY A 17 -4.50 6.44 -13.75
N ILE A 18 -3.68 7.42 -14.11
CA ILE A 18 -3.39 7.76 -15.50
C ILE A 18 -2.19 6.92 -15.94
N CYS A 19 -2.38 6.07 -16.95
CA CYS A 19 -1.33 5.20 -17.50
C CYS A 19 -0.91 5.57 -18.92
N ASP A 20 -1.74 6.28 -19.66
CA ASP A 20 -1.48 6.62 -21.06
C ASP A 20 -1.67 8.12 -21.29
N TYR A 21 -0.89 8.67 -22.22
CA TYR A 21 -1.18 9.99 -22.75
C TYR A 21 -2.30 9.82 -23.79
N ALA A 22 -3.19 10.79 -23.92
CA ALA A 22 -4.28 10.75 -24.91
C ALA A 22 -3.76 11.00 -26.34
N ASP A 23 -2.68 10.34 -26.71
CA ASP A 23 -2.07 10.34 -28.02
C ASP A 23 -2.09 8.91 -28.60
N ASN A 24 -1.52 8.75 -29.79
CA ASN A 24 -1.58 7.49 -30.52
C ASN A 24 -0.58 6.45 -29.99
N ARG A 25 0.22 6.79 -28.97
CA ARG A 25 1.33 5.98 -28.46
C ARG A 25 0.90 5.28 -27.17
N LYS A 26 0.47 4.04 -27.32
CA LYS A 26 0.16 3.18 -26.17
C LYS A 26 1.41 2.95 -25.34
N ASN A 27 1.34 3.26 -24.05
CA ASN A 27 2.42 3.05 -23.10
C ASN A 27 2.01 2.05 -22.00
N ASP A 28 2.25 0.77 -22.25
CA ASP A 28 1.78 -0.31 -21.37
C ASP A 28 2.60 -0.43 -20.07
N ASP A 29 3.82 0.08 -20.05
CA ASP A 29 4.72 0.01 -18.88
C ASP A 29 4.16 0.76 -17.67
N TRP A 30 3.42 1.84 -17.92
CA TRP A 30 2.91 2.73 -16.89
C TRP A 30 1.59 2.24 -16.27
N GLN A 31 0.97 1.19 -16.84
CA GLN A 31 -0.28 0.63 -16.31
C GLN A 31 -0.10 0.09 -14.89
N ASN A 32 1.00 -0.63 -14.65
CA ASN A 32 1.30 -1.19 -13.33
C ASN A 32 1.52 -0.08 -12.29
N TYR A 33 2.23 0.98 -12.67
CA TYR A 33 2.49 2.12 -11.80
C TYR A 33 1.21 2.92 -11.50
N ALA A 34 0.39 3.17 -12.52
CA ALA A 34 -0.88 3.84 -12.39
C ALA A 34 -1.86 3.05 -11.51
N ALA A 35 -1.92 1.73 -11.68
CA ALA A 35 -2.74 0.85 -10.85
C ALA A 35 -2.29 0.84 -9.39
N ALA A 36 -0.98 0.72 -9.13
CA ALA A 36 -0.42 0.75 -7.79
C ALA A 36 -0.70 2.09 -7.08
N THR A 37 -0.57 3.21 -7.79
CA THR A 37 -0.84 4.55 -7.26
C THR A 37 -2.32 4.72 -6.91
N ALA A 38 -3.23 4.30 -7.80
CA ALA A 38 -4.66 4.35 -7.55
C ALA A 38 -5.08 3.49 -6.36
N ALA A 39 -4.52 2.29 -6.23
CA ALA A 39 -4.77 1.38 -5.11
C ALA A 39 -4.25 1.95 -3.78
N ALA A 40 -3.05 2.52 -3.77
CA ALA A 40 -2.49 3.16 -2.58
C ALA A 40 -3.35 4.34 -2.11
N TYR A 41 -3.83 5.17 -3.03
CA TYR A 41 -4.72 6.29 -2.71
C TYR A 41 -6.08 5.82 -2.19
N ALA A 42 -6.66 4.77 -2.79
CA ALA A 42 -7.89 4.17 -2.31
C ALA A 42 -7.73 3.61 -0.88
N ALA A 43 -6.63 2.91 -0.60
CA ALA A 43 -6.31 2.41 0.74
C ALA A 43 -6.19 3.56 1.75
N TYR A 44 -5.46 4.62 1.40
CA TYR A 44 -5.33 5.82 2.23
C TYR A 44 -6.70 6.44 2.54
N LEU A 45 -7.55 6.66 1.53
CA LEU A 45 -8.88 7.21 1.72
C LEU A 45 -9.75 6.37 2.64
N LEU A 46 -9.72 5.03 2.49
CA LEU A 46 -10.46 4.12 3.35
C LEU A 46 -9.93 4.14 4.79
N THR A 47 -8.62 4.32 4.99
CA THR A 47 -8.04 4.47 6.33
C THR A 47 -8.40 5.80 6.98
N GLN A 48 -8.45 6.90 6.22
CA GLN A 48 -8.83 8.22 6.72
C GLN A 48 -10.30 8.26 7.14
N ARG A 49 -11.18 7.62 6.35
CA ARG A 49 -12.61 7.48 6.69
C ARG A 49 -12.83 6.66 7.97
N ARG A 50 -11.92 5.72 8.25
CA ARG A 50 -11.88 4.93 9.49
C ARG A 50 -10.95 5.57 10.53
N GLY A 51 -11.13 6.86 10.78
CA GLY A 51 -10.27 7.71 11.61
C GLY A 51 -10.05 7.28 13.06
N GLU A 52 -10.47 6.09 13.48
CA GLU A 52 -10.25 5.59 14.83
C GLU A 52 -9.84 4.11 14.78
N CYS A 53 -8.77 3.77 15.51
CA CYS A 53 -8.40 2.41 15.96
C CYS A 53 -7.30 1.63 15.19
N ALA A 54 -7.05 1.82 13.89
CA ALA A 54 -6.07 0.97 13.17
C ALA A 54 -4.59 1.37 13.34
N SER A 55 -4.29 2.64 13.63
CA SER A 55 -2.91 3.15 13.73
C SER A 55 -2.19 2.73 15.03
N GLN A 56 -2.91 2.31 16.06
CA GLN A 56 -2.34 1.87 17.34
C GLN A 56 -2.02 0.36 17.41
N ALA A 57 -2.53 -0.43 16.45
CA ALA A 57 -2.36 -1.88 16.47
C ALA A 57 -1.03 -2.35 15.87
N TRP A 58 -0.45 -1.60 14.92
CA TRP A 58 0.82 -1.97 14.27
C TRP A 58 2.05 -1.61 15.12
N THR A 59 2.02 -0.47 15.81
CA THR A 59 3.11 -0.02 16.68
C THR A 59 3.26 -0.89 17.94
N LYS A 60 2.19 -1.56 18.41
CA LYS A 60 2.26 -2.52 19.52
C LYS A 60 2.76 -3.91 19.15
N ARG A 61 2.80 -4.30 17.87
CA ARG A 61 3.21 -5.66 17.45
C ARG A 61 4.72 -5.83 17.24
N LYS A 62 5.49 -4.74 17.13
CA LYS A 62 6.95 -4.79 17.22
C LYS A 62 7.33 -4.75 18.69
N GLY A 63 7.23 -5.91 19.36
CA GLY A 63 8.03 -6.15 20.55
C GLY A 63 9.48 -5.77 20.23
N LYS A 64 10.07 -4.90 21.06
CA LYS A 64 11.52 -4.68 21.09
C LYS A 64 12.17 -6.07 21.08
N ARG A 65 12.93 -6.43 20.03
CA ARG A 65 13.89 -7.54 20.18
C ARG A 65 14.85 -7.11 21.28
N PRO A 66 14.96 -7.81 22.42
CA PRO A 66 15.94 -7.45 23.42
C PRO A 66 17.31 -7.62 22.78
N ALA A 67 18.12 -6.56 22.80
CA ALA A 67 19.48 -6.53 22.24
C ALA A 67 20.45 -7.55 22.88
N GLU A 68 19.98 -8.35 23.83
CA GLU A 68 20.69 -9.43 24.52
C GLU A 68 20.97 -10.64 23.60
N GLU A 69 20.07 -10.97 22.66
CA GLU A 69 20.22 -12.15 21.80
C GLU A 69 21.35 -12.00 20.76
N ASP A 70 21.73 -10.76 20.41
CA ASP A 70 22.82 -10.49 19.45
C ASP A 70 24.22 -10.74 20.05
N LEU A 71 24.40 -10.57 21.36
CA LEU A 71 25.68 -10.87 22.04
C LEU A 71 25.91 -12.38 22.17
N GLN A 72 24.84 -13.14 22.36
CA GLN A 72 24.94 -14.61 22.45
C GLN A 72 25.21 -15.24 21.08
N TYR A 73 24.73 -14.63 20.00
CA TYR A 73 25.07 -15.04 18.64
C TYR A 73 26.55 -14.72 18.29
N ARG A 74 27.05 -13.52 18.64
CA ARG A 74 28.46 -13.13 18.39
C ARG A 74 29.47 -13.93 19.22
N SER A 75 29.11 -14.36 20.43
CA SER A 75 29.99 -15.17 21.28
C SER A 75 30.11 -16.63 20.79
N LYS A 76 29.06 -17.19 20.16
CA LYS A 76 29.11 -18.53 19.55
C LYS A 76 29.83 -18.57 18.21
N ALA A 77 29.87 -17.46 17.47
CA ALA A 77 30.57 -17.37 16.18
C ALA A 77 32.11 -17.29 16.30
N ARG A 78 32.66 -17.04 17.50
CA ARG A 78 34.11 -16.91 17.75
C ARG A 78 34.78 -18.17 18.33
N ARG A 79 34.05 -19.30 18.40
CA ARG A 79 34.57 -20.61 18.85
C ARG A 79 34.50 -21.66 17.72
N ARG A 80 34.89 -21.26 16.50
CA ARG A 80 35.29 -22.17 15.43
C ARG A 80 36.73 -21.87 15.06
#